data_AF-A0A498FCT7-F1
#
_entry.id   AF-A0A498FCT7-F1
#
_cell.length_a   1.000
_cell.length_b   1.000
_cell.length_c   1.000
_cell.angle_alpha   90.00
_cell.angle_beta   90.00
_cell.angle_gamma   90.00
#
_symmetry.space_group_name_H-M   'P 1'
#
loop_
_entity.id
_entity.type
_entity.pdbx_description
1 polymer ?
#
loop_
_entity_poly.entity_id
_entity_poly.type
_entity_poly.pdbx_seq_one_letter_code
_entity_poly.pdbx_strand_id
1 'polypeptide(L)'
;DVLTPVDLVESGSVSTELVTLLWLCYEHHRVVLFSGATGVGKTTLMNAHMPFVPYDHRPISIDEGSREVHLPHETGVSLTTRDHESEFKRVTMADLMTEANYLNPDVEVIAEINTPESFATFAETLNTGHGVIGTTHAADIETLVNRV
;
A
#
# COMPACT_ATOMS: atom_id res chain seq x y z
N ASP A 1 6.03 18.30 -0.65
CA ASP A 1 4.59 18.06 -0.53
C ASP A 1 4.19 16.84 -1.34
N VAL A 2 3.19 16.11 -0.86
CA VAL A 2 2.63 14.94 -1.55
C VAL A 2 1.92 15.43 -2.81
N LEU A 3 2.21 14.82 -3.96
CA LEU A 3 1.49 15.13 -5.21
C LEU A 3 0.03 14.72 -5.10
N THR A 4 -0.85 15.44 -5.78
CA THR A 4 -2.27 15.12 -5.89
C THR A 4 -2.56 14.42 -7.22
N PRO A 5 -3.74 13.80 -7.39
CA PRO A 5 -4.15 13.24 -8.68
C PRO A 5 -4.19 14.30 -9.79
N VAL A 6 -4.50 15.55 -9.44
CA VAL A 6 -4.51 16.68 -10.38
C VAL A 6 -3.10 16.95 -10.88
N ASP A 7 -2.10 17.01 -9.98
CA ASP A 7 -0.69 17.21 -10.36
C ASP A 7 -0.19 16.12 -11.33
N LEU A 8 -0.63 14.88 -11.12
CA LEU A 8 -0.26 13.76 -11.97
C LEU A 8 -0.91 13.82 -13.36
N VAL A 9 -2.15 14.32 -13.46
CA VAL A 9 -2.84 14.51 -14.74
C VAL A 9 -2.25 15.70 -15.50
N GLU A 10 -2.02 16.82 -14.82
CA GLU A 10 -1.45 18.03 -15.43
C GLU A 10 -0.02 17.82 -15.93
N SER A 11 0.77 16.99 -15.24
CA SER A 11 2.11 16.60 -15.70
C SER A 11 2.11 15.58 -16.85
N GLY A 12 0.95 15.01 -17.20
CA GLY A 12 0.84 13.93 -18.18
C GLY A 12 1.38 12.58 -17.69
N SER A 13 1.60 12.42 -16.39
CA SER A 13 2.11 11.18 -15.79
C SER A 13 1.05 10.06 -15.79
N VAL A 14 -0.23 10.43 -15.65
CA VAL A 14 -1.38 9.52 -15.71
C VAL A 14 -2.54 10.18 -16.47
N SER A 15 -3.39 9.38 -17.10
CA SER A 15 -4.61 9.89 -17.72
C SER A 15 -5.74 10.01 -16.71
N THR A 16 -6.76 10.83 -17.02
CA THR A 16 -7.96 10.96 -16.17
C THR A 16 -8.72 9.64 -16.06
N GLU A 17 -8.74 8.83 -17.14
CA GLU A 17 -9.38 7.51 -17.17
C GLU A 17 -8.71 6.55 -16.19
N LEU A 18 -7.37 6.55 -16.11
CA LEU A 18 -6.64 5.70 -15.17
C LEU A 18 -6.90 6.12 -13.72
N VAL A 19 -6.88 7.43 -13.44
CA VAL A 19 -7.24 7.96 -12.10
C VAL A 19 -8.65 7.53 -11.72
N THR A 20 -9.61 7.62 -12.65
CA THR A 20 -11.01 7.23 -12.43
C THR A 20 -11.14 5.73 -12.18
N LEU A 21 -10.44 4.90 -12.95
CA LEU A 21 -10.41 3.45 -12.74
C LEU A 21 -9.87 3.09 -11.36
N LEU A 22 -8.74 3.70 -10.96
CA LEU A 22 -8.13 3.47 -9.66
C LEU A 22 -9.05 3.91 -8.52
N TRP A 23 -9.71 5.07 -8.66
CA TRP A 23 -10.71 5.53 -7.70
C TRP A 23 -11.84 4.49 -7.50
N LEU A 24 -12.42 3.98 -8.59
CA LEU A 24 -13.44 2.92 -8.51
C LEU A 24 -12.91 1.65 -7.84
N CYS A 25 -11.63 1.30 -8.03
CA CYS A 25 -11.01 0.18 -7.34
C CYS A 25 -10.97 0.40 -5.82
N TYR A 26 -10.60 1.59 -5.35
CA TYR A 26 -10.52 1.88 -3.91
C TYR A 26 -11.90 1.91 -3.24
N GLU A 27 -12.89 2.49 -3.92
CA GLU A 27 -14.28 2.56 -3.43
C GLU A 27 -14.90 1.16 -3.25
N HIS A 28 -14.48 0.18 -4.07
CA HIS A 28 -14.98 -1.19 -4.05
C HIS A 28 -13.99 -2.20 -3.44
N HIS A 29 -13.11 -1.75 -2.55
CA HIS A 29 -12.17 -2.61 -1.79
C HIS A 29 -11.38 -3.57 -2.68
N ARG A 30 -10.97 -3.11 -3.88
CA ARG A 30 -10.13 -3.90 -4.77
C ARG A 30 -8.67 -3.85 -4.33
N VAL A 31 -7.92 -4.81 -4.87
CA VAL A 31 -6.48 -4.92 -4.67
C VAL A 31 -5.77 -4.18 -5.80
N VAL A 32 -4.90 -3.23 -5.45
CA VAL A 32 -4.12 -2.43 -6.39
C VAL A 32 -2.65 -2.47 -5.99
N LEU A 33 -1.80 -2.97 -6.89
CA LEU A 33 -0.35 -2.98 -6.70
C LEU A 33 0.33 -2.08 -7.73
N PHE A 34 1.10 -1.12 -7.24
CA PHE A 34 2.00 -0.30 -8.05
C PHE A 34 3.36 -1.00 -8.18
N SER A 35 3.68 -1.46 -9.38
CA SER A 35 4.93 -2.18 -9.66
C SER A 35 5.89 -1.36 -10.52
N GLY A 36 7.18 -1.57 -10.31
CA GLY A 36 8.25 -0.95 -11.08
C GLY A 36 9.60 -0.93 -10.34
N ALA A 37 10.64 -0.44 -11.02
CA ALA A 37 11.97 -0.32 -10.43
C ALA A 37 12.01 0.67 -9.24
N THR A 38 13.13 0.71 -8.52
CA THR A 38 13.37 1.71 -7.47
C THR A 38 13.49 3.10 -8.06
N GLY A 39 12.91 4.09 -7.39
CA GLY A 39 12.98 5.50 -7.79
C GLY A 39 12.05 5.94 -8.95
N VAL A 40 11.22 5.04 -9.51
CA VAL A 40 10.32 5.38 -10.63
C VAL A 40 9.02 6.10 -10.21
N GLY A 41 8.84 6.38 -8.92
CA GLY A 41 7.69 7.14 -8.41
C GLY A 41 6.48 6.31 -7.95
N LYS A 42 6.64 5.00 -7.66
CA LYS A 42 5.54 4.12 -7.18
C LYS A 42 4.86 4.68 -5.93
N THR A 43 5.64 4.98 -4.91
CA THR A 43 5.14 5.52 -3.63
C THR A 43 4.50 6.89 -3.81
N THR A 44 5.07 7.74 -4.68
CA THR A 44 4.49 9.04 -5.05
C THR A 44 3.11 8.87 -5.70
N LEU A 45 3.00 7.96 -6.66
CA LEU A 45 1.74 7.66 -7.35
C LEU A 45 0.70 7.09 -6.37
N MET A 46 1.11 6.16 -5.51
CA MET A 46 0.26 5.60 -4.47
C MET A 46 -0.24 6.70 -3.50
N ASN A 47 0.66 7.50 -2.95
CA ASN A 47 0.31 8.58 -2.01
C ASN A 47 -0.65 9.61 -2.61
N ALA A 48 -0.47 9.95 -3.89
CA ALA A 48 -1.37 10.87 -4.58
C ALA A 48 -2.81 10.36 -4.63
N HIS A 49 -3.02 9.04 -4.60
CA HIS A 49 -4.34 8.43 -4.64
C HIS A 49 -4.96 8.21 -3.26
N MET A 50 -4.22 8.39 -2.16
CA MET A 50 -4.75 8.18 -0.81
C MET A 50 -6.01 9.01 -0.50
N PRO A 51 -6.16 10.26 -0.96
CA PRO A 51 -7.40 11.02 -0.79
C PRO A 51 -8.65 10.39 -1.43
N PHE A 52 -8.52 9.41 -2.33
CA PHE A 52 -9.66 8.70 -2.93
C PHE A 52 -10.17 7.52 -2.11
N VAL A 53 -9.47 7.10 -1.07
CA VAL A 53 -10.04 6.17 -0.10
C VAL A 53 -11.23 6.88 0.57
N PRO A 54 -12.44 6.28 0.61
CA PRO A 54 -13.59 6.90 1.26
C PRO A 54 -13.30 7.40 2.68
N TYR A 55 -13.84 8.56 3.04
CA TYR A 55 -13.48 9.25 4.28
C TYR A 55 -13.96 8.52 5.54
N ASP A 56 -15.01 7.70 5.40
CA ASP A 56 -15.61 6.87 6.44
C ASP A 56 -14.90 5.50 6.58
N HIS A 57 -13.99 5.17 5.67
CA HIS A 57 -13.13 4.01 5.80
C HIS A 57 -12.02 4.24 6.82
N ARG A 58 -11.47 3.13 7.32
CA ARG A 58 -10.32 3.05 8.21
C ARG A 58 -9.08 2.53 7.45
N PRO A 59 -8.25 3.41 6.87
CA PRO A 59 -7.01 2.98 6.24
C PRO A 59 -5.92 2.67 7.28
N ILE A 60 -5.23 1.55 7.09
CA ILE A 60 -4.07 1.17 7.91
C ILE A 60 -2.83 1.16 7.02
N SER A 61 -1.87 2.06 7.25
CA SER A 61 -0.61 2.07 6.51
C SER A 61 0.45 1.23 7.21
N ILE A 62 1.24 0.48 6.44
CA ILE A 62 2.33 -0.37 6.95
C ILE A 62 3.61 -0.03 6.19
N ASP A 63 4.67 0.31 6.92
CA ASP A 63 5.91 0.88 6.35
C ASP A 63 7.19 0.39 7.05
N GLU A 64 8.30 0.36 6.31
CA GLU A 64 9.63 0.03 6.82
C GLU A 64 10.35 1.28 7.37
N GLY A 65 9.95 1.77 8.53
CA GLY A 65 10.72 2.76 9.30
C GLY A 65 10.73 4.19 8.76
N SER A 66 10.55 4.41 7.45
CA SER A 66 10.67 5.71 6.78
C SER A 66 9.38 6.55 6.77
N ARG A 67 8.22 5.94 7.04
CA ARG A 67 6.88 6.59 7.06
C ARG A 67 6.64 7.42 5.79
N GLU A 68 6.89 6.81 4.64
CA GLU A 68 6.64 7.39 3.32
C GLU A 68 5.15 7.43 2.96
N VAL A 69 4.32 6.60 3.59
CA VAL A 69 2.86 6.58 3.33
C VAL A 69 2.15 7.70 4.06
N HIS A 70 1.39 8.51 3.30
CA HIS A 70 0.61 9.63 3.82
C HIS A 70 -0.89 9.36 3.72
N LEU A 71 -1.52 9.11 4.87
CA LEU A 71 -2.97 8.98 4.99
C LEU A 71 -3.59 10.30 5.44
N PRO A 72 -4.49 10.92 4.64
CA PRO A 72 -5.18 12.14 5.04
C PRO A 72 -6.36 11.90 6.03
N HIS A 73 -6.71 10.64 6.30
CA HIS A 73 -7.88 10.24 7.07
C HIS A 73 -7.67 10.37 8.59
N GLU A 74 -8.65 10.93 9.29
CA GLU A 74 -8.64 11.01 10.76
C GLU A 74 -8.68 9.63 11.44
N THR A 75 -9.35 8.66 10.80
CA THR A 75 -9.43 7.26 11.23
C THR A 75 -8.15 6.46 10.95
N GLY A 76 -7.22 7.05 10.18
CA GLY A 76 -6.02 6.39 9.69
C GLY A 76 -5.06 5.99 10.80
N VAL A 77 -4.48 4.79 10.68
CA VAL A 77 -3.42 4.31 11.59
C VAL A 77 -2.18 4.00 10.77
N SER A 78 -1.02 4.43 11.26
CA SER A 78 0.26 4.09 10.64
C SER A 78 1.08 3.19 11.54
N LEU A 79 1.36 1.99 11.03
CA LEU A 79 2.26 1.00 11.60
C LEU A 79 3.63 1.12 10.94
N THR A 80 4.69 0.97 11.73
CA THR A 80 6.07 1.02 11.24
C THR A 80 6.89 -0.10 11.86
N THR A 81 7.78 -0.69 11.07
CA THR A 81 8.66 -1.76 11.55
C THR A 81 9.59 -1.25 12.65
N ARG A 82 10.11 -2.18 13.44
CA ARG A 82 11.11 -1.89 14.46
C ARG A 82 12.24 -2.88 14.32
N ASP A 83 13.37 -2.39 13.83
CA ASP A 83 14.60 -3.19 13.87
C ASP A 83 15.17 -3.22 15.29
N HIS A 84 15.64 -4.39 15.69
CA HIS A 84 16.21 -4.64 17.01
C HIS A 84 17.03 -5.94 16.98
N GLU A 85 18.12 -5.99 17.75
CA GLU A 85 19.02 -7.17 17.84
C GLU A 85 18.34 -8.37 18.50
N SER A 86 17.59 -8.13 19.59
CA SER A 86 16.72 -9.13 20.21
C SER A 86 15.49 -9.40 19.34
N GLU A 87 15.31 -10.66 18.94
CA GLU A 87 14.19 -11.16 18.15
C GLU A 87 12.83 -10.79 18.76
N PHE A 88 12.63 -10.97 20.07
CA PHE A 88 11.37 -10.61 20.77
C PHE A 88 11.00 -9.12 20.72
N LYS A 89 11.96 -8.26 20.34
CA LYS A 89 11.73 -6.83 20.17
C LYS A 89 11.74 -6.41 18.71
N ARG A 90 12.13 -7.28 17.78
CA ARG A 90 12.01 -7.00 16.35
C ARG A 90 10.55 -7.04 15.95
N VAL A 91 10.16 -6.15 15.05
CA VAL A 91 8.83 -6.15 14.43
C VAL A 91 9.04 -5.98 12.93
N THR A 92 8.69 -7.01 12.17
CA THR A 92 8.85 -7.09 10.72
C THR A 92 7.61 -6.60 9.98
N MET A 93 7.69 -6.44 8.66
CA MET A 93 6.52 -6.13 7.83
C MET A 93 5.44 -7.21 7.95
N ALA A 94 5.82 -8.49 7.93
CA ALA A 94 4.89 -9.61 8.08
C ALA A 94 4.18 -9.59 9.44
N ASP A 95 4.89 -9.26 10.52
CA ASP A 95 4.29 -9.09 11.85
C ASP A 95 3.22 -7.99 11.82
N LEU A 96 3.53 -6.83 11.24
CA LEU A 96 2.60 -5.71 11.16
C LEU A 96 1.38 -6.01 10.28
N MET A 97 1.57 -6.68 9.15
CA MET A 97 0.47 -7.11 8.26
C MET A 97 -0.44 -8.10 8.98
N THR A 98 0.13 -9.04 9.73
CA THR A 98 -0.66 -9.97 10.54
C THR A 98 -1.47 -9.23 11.60
N GLU A 99 -0.85 -8.31 12.32
CA GLU A 99 -1.50 -7.55 13.39
C GLU A 99 -2.52 -6.52 12.88
N ALA A 100 -2.32 -5.99 11.67
CA ALA A 100 -3.22 -5.03 11.03
C ALA A 100 -4.65 -5.59 10.88
N ASN A 101 -4.80 -6.90 10.64
CA ASN A 101 -6.10 -7.57 10.56
C ASN A 101 -6.98 -7.33 11.81
N TYR A 102 -6.37 -7.26 13.00
CA TYR A 102 -7.09 -7.01 14.26
C TYR A 102 -7.52 -5.56 14.44
N LEU A 103 -7.03 -4.65 13.60
CA LEU A 103 -7.41 -3.23 13.59
C LEU A 103 -8.67 -2.96 12.76
N ASN A 104 -9.28 -4.01 12.20
CA ASN A 104 -10.46 -3.97 11.35
C ASN A 104 -10.33 -2.93 10.21
N PRO A 105 -9.32 -3.10 9.33
CA PRO A 105 -9.10 -2.20 8.20
C PRO A 105 -10.23 -2.32 7.17
N ASP A 106 -10.65 -1.19 6.60
CA ASP A 106 -11.38 -1.19 5.32
C ASP A 106 -10.40 -1.27 4.13
N VAL A 107 -9.19 -0.75 4.33
CA VAL A 107 -8.09 -0.83 3.36
C VAL A 107 -6.73 -0.88 4.07
N GLU A 108 -5.86 -1.79 3.63
CA GLU A 108 -4.45 -1.78 4.00
C GLU A 108 -3.63 -1.05 2.93
N VAL A 109 -2.73 -0.16 3.35
CA VAL A 109 -1.82 0.58 2.48
C VAL A 109 -0.38 0.19 2.80
N ILE A 110 0.18 -0.72 2.01
CA ILE A 110 1.48 -1.33 2.28
C ILE A 110 2.55 -0.64 1.43
N ALA A 111 3.49 0.04 2.08
CA ALA A 111 4.54 0.82 1.43
C ALA A 111 5.27 -0.02 0.39
N GLU A 112 5.69 -1.23 0.77
CA GLU A 112 6.47 -2.10 -0.10
C GLU A 112 6.34 -3.59 0.29
N ILE A 113 5.97 -4.44 -0.66
CA ILE A 113 5.84 -5.90 -0.50
C ILE A 113 6.95 -6.57 -1.32
N ASN A 114 8.07 -6.90 -0.67
CA ASN A 114 9.26 -7.39 -1.37
C ASN A 114 10.00 -8.56 -0.73
N THR A 115 9.69 -8.93 0.52
CA THR A 115 10.27 -10.14 1.14
C THR A 115 9.34 -11.34 0.89
N PRO A 116 9.88 -12.57 0.82
CA PRO A 116 9.05 -13.77 0.70
C PRO A 116 7.98 -13.88 1.81
N GLU A 117 8.33 -13.48 3.03
CA GLU A 117 7.42 -13.48 4.19
C GLU A 117 6.28 -12.46 4.01
N SER A 118 6.58 -11.24 3.55
CA SER A 118 5.55 -10.25 3.25
C SER A 118 4.66 -10.67 2.09
N PHE A 119 5.19 -11.37 1.08
CA PHE A 119 4.38 -11.94 -0.01
C PHE A 119 3.45 -13.05 0.46
N ALA A 120 3.94 -13.96 1.30
CA ALA A 120 3.11 -15.00 1.90
C ALA A 120 1.97 -14.38 2.74
N THR A 121 2.30 -13.40 3.58
CA THR A 121 1.31 -12.69 4.39
C THR A 121 0.33 -11.90 3.52
N PHE A 122 0.81 -11.25 2.45
CA PHE A 122 -0.05 -10.58 1.48
C PHE A 122 -1.06 -11.55 0.85
N ALA A 123 -0.63 -12.75 0.48
CA ALA A 123 -1.54 -13.78 -0.06
C ALA A 123 -2.64 -14.17 0.94
N GLU A 124 -2.34 -14.20 2.24
CA GLU A 124 -3.34 -14.39 3.29
C GLU A 124 -4.30 -13.19 3.37
N THR A 125 -3.77 -11.96 3.35
CA THR A 125 -4.53 -10.71 3.34
C THR A 125 -5.52 -10.64 2.16
N LEU A 126 -5.21 -11.21 1.00
CA LEU A 126 -6.14 -11.24 -0.14
C LEU A 126 -7.46 -11.98 0.15
N ASN A 127 -7.49 -12.83 1.18
CA ASN A 127 -8.66 -13.64 1.54
C ASN A 127 -9.51 -13.02 2.66
N THR A 128 -9.12 -11.86 3.21
CA THR A 128 -9.81 -11.23 4.37
C THR A 128 -10.96 -10.31 3.96
N GLY A 129 -11.02 -9.89 2.70
CA GLY A 129 -12.14 -9.15 2.12
C GLY A 129 -12.08 -7.63 2.21
N HIS A 130 -11.02 -7.06 2.79
CA HIS A 130 -10.78 -5.61 2.75
C HIS A 130 -9.92 -5.22 1.53
N GLY A 131 -9.88 -3.91 1.22
CA GLY A 131 -9.05 -3.39 0.15
C GLY A 131 -7.56 -3.53 0.48
N VAL A 132 -6.72 -3.63 -0.56
CA VAL A 132 -5.26 -3.56 -0.41
C VAL A 132 -4.68 -2.65 -1.48
N ILE A 133 -3.90 -1.68 -1.06
CA ILE A 133 -3.14 -0.79 -1.94
C ILE A 133 -1.68 -0.94 -1.54
N GLY A 134 -0.78 -1.21 -2.48
CA GLY A 134 0.63 -1.31 -2.12
C GLY A 134 1.58 -1.15 -3.27
N THR A 135 2.88 -1.16 -2.97
CA THR A 135 3.92 -1.16 -3.99
C THR A 135 4.77 -2.43 -3.94
N THR A 136 5.38 -2.78 -5.06
CA THR A 136 6.28 -3.93 -5.15
C THR A 136 7.36 -3.72 -6.21
N HIS A 137 8.48 -4.41 -6.07
CA HIS A 137 9.54 -4.46 -7.07
C HIS A 137 9.39 -5.68 -7.96
N ALA A 138 8.61 -5.55 -9.04
CA ALA A 138 8.64 -6.48 -10.15
C ALA A 138 8.83 -5.72 -11.48
N ALA A 139 9.75 -6.23 -12.31
CA ALA A 139 10.02 -5.67 -13.63
C ALA A 139 8.87 -5.95 -14.61
N ASP A 140 8.11 -7.02 -14.38
CA ASP A 140 6.95 -7.44 -15.16
C ASP A 140 5.96 -8.24 -14.29
N ILE A 141 4.76 -8.45 -14.83
CA ILE A 141 3.67 -9.17 -14.17
C ILE A 141 4.03 -10.65 -13.92
N GLU A 142 4.80 -11.27 -14.82
CA GLU A 142 5.20 -12.69 -14.69
C GLU A 142 6.12 -12.87 -13.48
N THR A 143 7.07 -11.97 -13.29
CA THR A 143 7.95 -11.95 -12.11
C THR A 143 7.16 -11.74 -10.83
N LEU A 144 6.11 -10.91 -10.86
CA LEU A 144 5.24 -10.70 -9.71
C LEU A 144 4.45 -11.97 -9.37
N VAL A 145 3.83 -12.61 -10.38
CA VAL A 145 3.02 -13.81 -10.20
C VAL A 145 3.87 -15.00 -9.75
N ASN A 146 5.10 -15.14 -10.25
CA ASN A 146 6.00 -16.23 -9.86
C ASN A 146 6.63 -16.08 -8.45
N ARG A 147 6.38 -14.97 -7.74
CA ARG A 147 6.84 -14.75 -6.36
C ARG A 147 5.82 -15.15 -5.29
N VAL A 148 4.58 -15.47 -5.70
CA VAL A 148 3.49 -15.93 -4.84
C VAL A 148 3.45 -17.46 -4.87
#